data_AF-A0A3M1JBU6-F1
#
_entry.id   AF-A0A3M1JBU6-F1
#
_cell.length_a   1.000
_cell.length_b   1.000
_cell.length_c   1.000
_cell.angle_alpha   90.00
_cell.angle_beta   90.00
_cell.angle_gamma   90.00
#
_symmetry.space_group_name_H-M   'P 1'
#
loop_
_entity.id
_entity.type
_entity.pdbx_description
1 polymer ?
#
loop_
_entity_poly.entity_id
_entity_poly.type
_entity_poly.pdbx_seq_one_letter_code
_entity_poly.pdbx_strand_id
1 'polypeptide(L)'
;MLFDGGYYERARSVLASYREVHFANFLQRLEFLYRKGRILHGLKSYEAALDQYEATIELGKNHSAFYACNAALQAGLIEEKRGNSERARQYFERCLTLNPDDYRTGLHHQAKAGLSRLN
;
A
#
# COMPACT_ATOMS: atom_id res chain seq x y z
N MET A 1 19.52 4.76 19.03
CA MET A 1 19.24 4.81 17.57
C MET A 1 19.34 3.37 17.05
N LEU A 2 18.23 2.62 17.04
CA LEU A 2 18.20 1.17 16.75
C LEU A 2 17.07 0.78 15.79
N PHE A 3 16.31 1.75 15.27
CA PHE A 3 15.09 1.49 14.52
C PHE A 3 15.34 1.05 13.08
N ASP A 4 16.45 1.49 12.51
CA ASP A 4 16.81 1.17 11.13
C ASP A 4 17.25 -0.29 10.99
N GLY A 5 18.26 -0.75 11.73
CA GLY A 5 18.86 -2.09 11.54
C GLY A 5 17.88 -3.27 11.64
N GLY A 6 16.95 -3.24 12.61
CA GLY A 6 15.94 -4.29 12.76
C GLY A 6 14.85 -4.27 11.68
N TYR A 7 14.57 -3.10 11.11
CA TYR A 7 13.61 -2.94 10.02
C TYR A 7 14.18 -3.46 8.70
N TYR A 8 15.43 -3.14 8.40
CA TYR A 8 16.12 -3.64 7.20
C TYR A 8 16.28 -5.16 7.22
N GLU A 9 16.60 -5.80 8.35
CA GLU A 9 16.72 -7.26 8.41
C GLU A 9 15.38 -7.98 8.24
N ARG A 10 14.29 -7.45 8.82
CA ARG A 10 12.94 -7.98 8.60
C ARG A 10 12.48 -7.77 7.16
N ALA A 11 12.76 -6.59 6.61
CA ALA A 11 12.51 -6.28 5.21
C ALA A 11 13.25 -7.23 4.27
N ARG A 12 14.54 -7.46 4.52
CA ARG A 12 15.37 -8.41 3.77
C ARG A 12 14.85 -9.83 3.90
N SER A 13 14.44 -10.26 5.09
CA SER A 13 13.84 -11.57 5.30
C SER A 13 12.55 -11.74 4.47
N VAL A 14 11.64 -10.76 4.49
CA VAL A 14 10.42 -10.76 3.68
C VAL A 14 10.71 -10.70 2.17
N LEU A 15 11.76 -10.02 1.74
CA LEU A 15 12.14 -9.95 0.32
C LEU A 15 12.91 -11.18 -0.16
N ALA A 16 13.72 -11.81 0.70
CA ALA A 16 14.56 -12.96 0.38
C ALA A 16 13.81 -14.31 0.47
N SER A 17 12.73 -14.36 1.24
CA SER A 17 11.96 -15.60 1.46
C SER A 17 11.06 -16.02 0.29
N TYR A 18 10.96 -15.24 -0.80
CA TYR A 18 9.93 -15.47 -1.81
C TYR A 18 10.43 -15.49 -3.26
N ARG A 19 10.55 -16.71 -3.80
CA ARG A 19 10.25 -16.98 -5.22
C ARG A 19 8.72 -17.17 -5.33
N GLU A 20 8.09 -16.61 -6.35
CA GLU A 20 6.63 -16.41 -6.54
C GLU A 20 5.69 -17.64 -6.40
N VAL A 21 6.16 -18.81 -6.00
CA VAL A 21 5.47 -20.11 -6.18
C VAL A 21 4.78 -20.64 -4.90
N HIS A 22 4.89 -20.00 -3.74
CA HIS A 22 4.51 -20.64 -2.46
C HIS A 22 3.23 -20.17 -1.75
N PHE A 23 2.45 -19.26 -2.34
CA PHE A 23 1.20 -18.83 -1.70
C PHE A 23 -0.01 -19.49 -2.35
N ALA A 24 -0.45 -20.61 -1.76
CA ALA A 24 -1.72 -21.24 -2.14
C ALA A 24 -2.93 -20.34 -1.78
N ASN A 25 -2.82 -19.56 -0.70
CA ASN A 25 -3.90 -18.73 -0.20
C ASN A 25 -3.89 -17.32 -0.81
N PHE A 26 -5.04 -16.89 -1.33
CA PHE A 26 -5.28 -15.55 -1.85
C PHE A 26 -4.89 -14.45 -0.85
N LEU A 27 -5.32 -14.56 0.42
CA LEU A 27 -5.08 -13.53 1.43
C LEU A 27 -3.59 -13.37 1.72
N GLN A 28 -2.83 -14.47 1.70
CA GLN A 28 -1.37 -14.44 1.87
C GLN A 28 -0.68 -13.74 0.70
N ARG A 29 -1.12 -13.99 -0.55
CA ARG A 29 -0.61 -13.26 -1.73
C ARG A 29 -0.88 -11.76 -1.62
N LEU A 30 -2.10 -11.39 -1.24
CA LEU A 30 -2.52 -10.01 -1.09
C LEU A 30 -1.72 -9.29 0.01
N GLU A 31 -1.60 -9.92 1.19
CA GLU A 31 -0.82 -9.41 2.30
C GLU A 31 0.67 -9.27 1.93
N PHE A 32 1.22 -10.24 1.20
CA PHE A 32 2.61 -10.21 0.77
C PHE A 32 2.90 -9.01 -0.13
N LEU A 33 2.10 -8.80 -1.18
CA LEU A 33 2.24 -7.64 -2.07
C LEU A 33 2.19 -6.33 -1.28
N TYR A 34 1.22 -6.22 -0.37
CA TYR A 34 1.08 -5.04 0.49
C TYR A 34 2.32 -4.80 1.35
N ARG A 35 2.80 -5.84 2.07
CA ARG A 35 3.98 -5.75 2.94
C ARG A 35 5.24 -5.39 2.16
N LYS A 36 5.41 -5.96 0.97
CA LYS A 36 6.51 -5.64 0.07
C LYS A 36 6.47 -4.16 -0.34
N GLY A 37 5.29 -3.64 -0.70
CA GLY A 37 5.09 -2.22 -0.97
C GLY A 37 5.45 -1.32 0.23
N ARG A 38 5.01 -1.69 1.44
CA ARG A 38 5.35 -0.97 2.68
C ARG A 38 6.85 -0.93 2.96
N ILE A 39 7.55 -2.05 2.72
CA ILE A 39 9.00 -2.13 2.86
C ILE A 39 9.68 -1.19 1.86
N LEU A 40 9.36 -1.31 0.58
CA LEU A 40 9.94 -0.46 -0.48
C LEU A 40 9.65 1.04 -0.23
N HIS A 41 8.47 1.36 0.29
CA HIS A 41 8.12 2.71 0.72
C HIS A 41 9.04 3.18 1.86
N GLY A 42 9.25 2.36 2.90
CA GLY A 42 10.19 2.67 3.98
C GLY A 42 11.63 2.88 3.49
N LEU A 43 12.03 2.14 2.46
CA LEU A 43 13.32 2.28 1.75
C LEU A 43 13.39 3.49 0.82
N LYS A 44 12.31 4.27 0.69
CA LYS A 44 12.15 5.39 -0.26
C LYS A 44 12.27 4.99 -1.73
N SER A 45 12.16 3.70 -2.05
CA SER A 45 12.03 3.18 -3.41
C SER A 45 10.59 3.38 -3.91
N TYR A 46 10.21 4.64 -4.13
CA TYR A 46 8.80 5.03 -4.33
C TYR A 46 8.17 4.40 -5.57
N GLU A 47 8.89 4.34 -6.68
CA GLU A 47 8.40 3.72 -7.92
C GLU A 47 8.09 2.23 -7.69
N ALA A 48 9.04 1.49 -7.13
CA ALA A 48 8.85 0.07 -6.82
C ALA A 48 7.75 -0.15 -5.76
N ALA A 49 7.59 0.75 -4.80
CA ALA A 49 6.52 0.69 -3.82
C ALA A 49 5.15 0.88 -4.46
N LEU A 50 5.03 1.85 -5.37
CA LEU A 50 3.81 2.11 -6.14
C LEU A 50 3.42 0.89 -6.99
N ASP A 51 4.39 0.24 -7.64
CA ASP A 51 4.12 -0.99 -8.40
C ASP A 51 3.50 -2.10 -7.53
N GLN A 52 4.02 -2.28 -6.31
CA GLN A 52 3.46 -3.28 -5.39
C GLN A 52 2.11 -2.87 -4.81
N TYR A 53 1.89 -1.57 -4.55
CA TYR A 53 0.58 -1.09 -4.13
C TYR A 53 -0.46 -1.25 -5.24
N GLU A 54 -0.12 -0.95 -6.49
CA GLU A 54 -1.00 -1.16 -7.63
C GLU A 54 -1.38 -2.64 -7.77
N ALA A 55 -0.40 -3.54 -7.68
CA ALA A 55 -0.66 -4.98 -7.68
C ALA A 55 -1.55 -5.43 -6.50
N THR A 56 -1.36 -4.84 -5.31
CA THR A 56 -2.20 -5.10 -4.13
C THR A 56 -3.63 -4.63 -4.36
N ILE A 57 -3.82 -3.43 -4.93
CA ILE A 57 -5.15 -2.88 -5.19
C ILE A 57 -5.87 -3.75 -6.22
N GLU A 58 -5.21 -4.10 -7.33
CA GLU A 58 -5.83 -4.91 -8.38
C GLU A 58 -6.19 -6.31 -7.92
N LEU A 59 -5.32 -6.96 -7.14
CA LEU A 59 -5.61 -8.28 -6.59
C LEU A 59 -6.75 -8.22 -5.57
N GLY A 60 -6.76 -7.20 -4.70
CA GLY A 60 -7.65 -7.13 -3.54
C GLY A 60 -8.93 -6.30 -3.74
N LYS A 61 -9.17 -5.69 -4.90
CA LYS A 61 -10.29 -4.75 -5.10
C LYS A 61 -11.69 -5.29 -4.79
N ASN A 62 -11.86 -6.61 -4.90
CA ASN A 62 -13.12 -7.31 -4.62
C ASN A 62 -13.10 -8.10 -3.30
N HIS A 63 -12.07 -7.93 -2.47
CA HIS A 63 -11.92 -8.62 -1.19
C HIS A 63 -12.10 -7.63 -0.03
N SER A 64 -12.71 -8.08 1.07
CA SER A 64 -12.95 -7.24 2.25
C SER A 64 -11.72 -6.98 3.12
N ALA A 65 -10.54 -7.42 2.69
CA ALA A 65 -9.31 -7.21 3.44
C ALA A 65 -8.83 -5.77 3.24
N PHE A 66 -8.38 -5.13 4.32
CA PHE A 66 -7.97 -3.72 4.28
C PHE A 66 -6.76 -3.42 3.38
N TYR A 67 -6.01 -4.44 2.95
CA TYR A 67 -4.76 -4.30 2.21
C TYR A 67 -4.90 -3.46 0.93
N ALA A 68 -5.94 -3.69 0.12
CA ALA A 68 -6.16 -2.91 -1.10
C ALA A 68 -6.50 -1.44 -0.79
N CYS A 69 -7.39 -1.20 0.18
CA CYS A 69 -7.79 0.14 0.59
C CYS A 69 -6.60 0.92 1.16
N ASN A 70 -5.81 0.28 2.02
CA ASN A 70 -4.61 0.88 2.60
C ASN A 70 -3.51 1.08 1.55
N ALA A 71 -3.34 0.17 0.59
CA ALA A 71 -2.40 0.35 -0.52
C ALA A 71 -2.76 1.59 -1.35
N ALA A 72 -4.04 1.79 -1.70
CA ALA A 72 -4.49 2.98 -2.41
C ALA A 72 -4.20 4.27 -1.61
N LEU A 73 -4.49 4.27 -0.30
CA LEU A 73 -4.14 5.41 0.56
C LEU A 73 -2.63 5.70 0.56
N GLN A 74 -1.79 4.68 0.73
CA GLN A 74 -0.33 4.85 0.76
C GLN A 74 0.23 5.33 -0.58
N ALA A 75 -0.28 4.82 -1.70
CA ALA A 75 0.08 5.28 -3.03
C ALA A 75 -0.29 6.75 -3.24
N GLY A 76 -1.47 7.18 -2.79
CA GLY A 76 -1.90 8.58 -2.82
C GLY A 76 -0.97 9.49 -2.03
N LEU A 77 -0.58 9.09 -0.81
CA LEU A 77 0.36 9.84 0.02
C LEU A 77 1.76 9.94 -0.60
N ILE A 78 2.23 8.89 -1.29
CA ILE A 78 3.50 8.93 -2.02
C ILE A 78 3.44 9.93 -3.17
N GLU A 79 2.40 9.85 -4.00
CA GLU A 79 2.28 10.73 -5.17
C GLU A 79 2.05 12.18 -4.76
N GLU A 80 1.31 12.42 -3.67
CA GLU A 80 1.17 13.75 -3.06
C GLU A 80 2.55 14.30 -2.67
N LYS A 81 3.36 13.50 -1.94
CA LYS A 81 4.71 13.90 -1.53
C LYS A 81 5.64 14.16 -2.72
N ARG A 82 5.44 13.46 -3.84
CA ARG A 82 6.20 13.63 -5.09
C ARG A 82 5.73 14.83 -5.92
N GLY A 83 4.67 15.54 -5.50
CA GLY A 83 4.08 16.65 -6.25
C GLY A 83 3.18 16.23 -7.41
N ASN A 84 2.87 14.93 -7.54
CA ASN A 84 2.04 14.38 -8.59
C ASN A 84 0.56 14.42 -8.16
N SER A 85 0.01 15.62 -8.00
CA SER A 85 -1.34 15.84 -7.43
C SER A 85 -2.45 15.07 -8.16
N GLU A 86 -2.37 14.96 -9.49
CA GLU A 86 -3.37 14.21 -10.27
C GLU A 86 -3.36 12.72 -9.93
N ARG A 87 -2.18 12.09 -9.87
CA ARG A 87 -2.06 10.68 -9.49
C ARG A 87 -2.45 10.46 -8.03
N ALA A 88 -2.10 11.40 -7.15
CA ALA A 88 -2.49 11.36 -5.75
C ALA A 88 -4.02 11.36 -5.58
N ARG A 89 -4.72 12.24 -6.32
CA ARG A 89 -6.19 12.31 -6.37
C ARG A 89 -6.80 10.98 -6.80
N GLN A 90 -6.32 10.40 -7.90
CA GLN A 90 -6.80 9.11 -8.41
C GLN A 90 -6.66 8.00 -7.37
N TYR A 91 -5.53 7.94 -6.65
CA TYR A 91 -5.32 6.95 -5.60
C TYR A 91 -6.22 7.17 -4.38
N PHE A 92 -6.41 8.41 -3.93
CA PHE A 92 -7.33 8.68 -2.83
C PHE A 92 -8.79 8.38 -3.20
N GLU A 93 -9.23 8.71 -4.41
CA GLU A 93 -10.56 8.34 -4.91
C GLU A 93 -10.73 6.82 -4.94
N ARG A 94 -9.72 6.09 -5.44
CA ARG A 94 -9.72 4.62 -5.43
C ARG A 94 -9.74 4.04 -4.02
N CYS A 95 -9.10 4.68 -3.04
CA CYS A 95 -9.22 4.30 -1.64
C CYS A 95 -10.68 4.39 -1.16
N LEU A 96 -11.43 5.41 -1.59
CA LEU A 96 -12.82 5.64 -1.22
C LEU A 96 -13.82 4.69 -1.89
N THR A 97 -13.47 4.11 -3.04
CA THR A 97 -14.32 3.10 -3.70
C THR A 97 -14.18 1.70 -3.10
N LEU A 98 -13.10 1.45 -2.34
CA LEU A 98 -12.82 0.16 -1.71
C LEU A 98 -13.53 0.01 -0.37
N ASN A 99 -14.04 -1.20 -0.11
CA ASN A 99 -14.93 -1.51 1.00
C ASN A 99 -14.38 -2.62 1.91
N PRO A 100 -13.30 -2.38 2.68
CA PRO A 100 -12.82 -3.37 3.63
C PRO A 100 -13.75 -3.50 4.84
N ASP A 101 -13.74 -4.67 5.50
CA ASP A 101 -14.51 -4.89 6.73
C ASP A 101 -13.87 -4.14 7.90
N ASP A 102 -12.55 -4.22 7.99
CA ASP A 102 -11.77 -3.56 9.03
C ASP A 102 -11.19 -2.23 8.55
N TYR A 103 -11.04 -1.28 9.47
CA TYR A 103 -10.34 0.00 9.30
C TYR A 103 -10.91 0.97 8.25
N ARG A 104 -12.04 0.64 7.59
CA ARG A 104 -12.66 1.43 6.52
C ARG A 104 -12.77 2.91 6.86
N THR A 105 -13.42 3.23 7.99
CA THR A 105 -13.69 4.62 8.39
C THR A 105 -12.40 5.43 8.52
N GLY A 106 -11.37 4.85 9.15
CA GLY A 106 -10.08 5.52 9.32
C GLY A 106 -9.37 5.77 7.99
N LEU A 107 -9.31 4.75 7.13
CA LEU A 107 -8.68 4.83 5.81
C LEU A 107 -9.40 5.85 4.91
N HIS A 108 -10.73 5.81 4.87
CA HIS A 108 -11.53 6.76 4.09
C HIS A 108 -11.40 8.19 4.62
N HIS A 109 -11.36 8.38 5.94
CA HIS A 109 -11.13 9.71 6.52
C HIS A 109 -9.76 10.27 6.11
N GLN A 110 -8.71 9.44 6.14
CA GLN A 110 -7.37 9.84 5.68
C GLN A 110 -7.33 10.16 4.19
N ALA A 111 -8.00 9.37 3.35
CA ALA A 111 -8.08 9.63 1.91
C ALA A 111 -8.84 10.94 1.60
N LYS A 112 -9.96 11.21 2.29
CA LYS A 112 -10.69 12.48 2.18
C LYS A 112 -9.82 13.66 2.60
N ALA A 113 -9.09 13.54 3.71
CA ALA A 113 -8.14 14.56 4.14
C ALA A 113 -7.02 14.78 3.10
N GLY A 114 -6.57 13.72 2.42
CA GLY A 114 -5.66 13.80 1.28
C GLY A 114 -6.23 14.62 0.13
N LEU A 115 -7.45 14.28 -0.33
CA LEU A 115 -8.14 15.04 -1.38
C LEU A 115 -8.32 16.51 -1.02
N SER A 116 -8.65 16.82 0.24
CA SER A 116 -8.79 18.21 0.70
C SER A 116 -7.49 19.02 0.61
N ARG A 117 -6.31 18.39 0.68
CA ARG A 117 -5.02 19.08 0.51
C ARG A 117 -4.65 19.31 -0.95
N LEU A 118 -5.28 18.59 -1.89
CA LEU A 118 -5.04 18.69 -3.34
C LEU A 118 -6.03 19.62 -4.06
N ASN A 119 -6.90 20.31 -3.31
CA ASN A 119 -7.87 21.27 -3.80
C ASN A 119 -7.40 22.70 -3.59
#